data_AF-A0A2S9JFK7-F1
#
_entry.id   AF-A0A2S9JFK7-F1
#
_cell.length_a   1.000
_cell.length_b   1.000
_cell.length_c   1.000
_cell.angle_alpha   90.00
_cell.angle_beta   90.00
_cell.angle_gamma   90.00
#
_symmetry.space_group_name_H-M   'P 1'
#
loop_
_entity.id
_entity.type
_entity.pdbx_description
1 polymer ?
#
loop_
_entity_poly.entity_id
_entity_poly.type
_entity_poly.pdbx_seq_one_letter_code
_entity_poly.pdbx_strand_id
1 'polypeptide(L)' 'MASYKYGKYLLRYESDQFDKEFEPGSVPYNSGIYRCKNCGEEIAAPEGVPLPAQHRHSNSLPIVWQLLVYAAPRD' A
#
# COMPACT_ATOMS: atom_id res chain seq x y z
N MET A 1 8.32 3.78 5.50
CA MET A 1 7.68 5.06 5.16
C MET A 1 8.12 5.45 3.76
N ALA A 2 7.16 5.56 2.83
CA ALA A 2 7.42 5.90 1.44
C ALA A 2 8.20 7.22 1.34
N SER A 3 9.35 7.18 0.67
CA SER A 3 10.25 8.33 0.52
C SER A 3 10.09 8.95 -0.86
N TYR A 4 10.11 10.27 -0.94
CA TYR A 4 10.02 11.01 -2.20
C TYR A 4 10.99 12.20 -2.22
N LYS A 5 11.58 12.49 -3.39
CA LYS A 5 12.47 13.66 -3.60
C LYS A 5 11.75 14.85 -4.24
N TYR A 6 10.84 14.59 -5.18
CA TYR A 6 10.21 15.62 -6.00
C TYR A 6 8.70 15.71 -5.76
N GLY A 7 8.30 16.25 -4.60
CA GLY A 7 6.90 16.34 -4.19
C GLY A 7 5.98 17.10 -5.16
N LYS A 8 6.53 17.99 -6.00
CA LYS A 8 5.78 18.71 -7.04
C LYS A 8 5.13 17.80 -8.11
N TYR A 9 5.57 16.54 -8.20
CA TYR A 9 4.97 15.54 -9.09
C TYR A 9 3.98 14.61 -8.37
N LEU A 10 3.76 14.82 -7.08
CA LEU A 10 2.78 14.08 -6.29
C LEU A 10 1.57 14.97 -6.03
N LEU A 11 0.40 14.38 -6.19
CA LEU A 11 -0.86 14.98 -5.79
C LEU A 11 -1.23 14.40 -4.43
N ARG A 12 -1.60 15.28 -3.48
CA ARG A 12 -2.38 14.82 -2.32
C ARG A 12 -3.78 14.53 -2.84
N TYR A 13 -4.20 13.28 -2.74
CA TYR A 13 -5.50 12.83 -3.16
C TYR A 13 -6.23 12.25 -1.95
N GLU A 14 -7.50 12.58 -1.78
CA GLU A 14 -8.34 12.08 -0.69
C GLU A 14 -9.32 11.06 -1.29
N SER A 15 -9.08 9.78 -1.00
CA SER A 15 -9.91 8.67 -1.45
C SER A 15 -9.98 7.62 -0.36
N ASP A 16 -11.15 6.99 -0.24
CA ASP A 16 -11.40 5.84 0.64
C ASP A 16 -10.46 4.65 0.36
N GLN A 17 -9.84 4.59 -0.82
CA GLN A 17 -8.86 3.57 -1.17
C GLN A 17 -7.65 3.55 -0.21
N PHE A 18 -7.30 4.69 0.39
CA PHE A 18 -6.23 4.77 1.39
C PHE A 18 -6.65 4.22 2.76
N ASP A 19 -7.96 4.22 3.06
CA ASP A 19 -8.51 3.74 4.34
C ASP A 19 -8.81 2.22 4.32
N LYS A 20 -8.77 1.59 3.14
CA LYS A 20 -8.99 0.15 2.98
C LYS A 20 -7.85 -0.67 3.59
N GLU A 21 -8.25 -1.67 4.36
CA GLU A 21 -7.36 -2.71 4.87
C GLU A 21 -7.47 -3.95 3.98
N PHE A 22 -6.32 -4.51 3.64
CA PHE A 22 -6.22 -5.68 2.78
C PHE A 22 -5.57 -6.84 3.56
N GLU A 23 -6.24 -7.98 3.52
CA GLU A 23 -5.72 -9.23 4.07
C GLU A 23 -4.59 -9.80 3.21
N PRO A 24 -3.73 -10.67 3.77
CA PRO A 24 -2.70 -11.36 2.99
C PRO A 24 -3.30 -12.09 1.78
N GLY A 25 -2.68 -11.95 0.60
CA GLY A 25 -3.20 -12.55 -0.63
C GLY A 25 -4.34 -11.78 -1.32
N SER A 26 -4.83 -10.68 -0.74
CA SER A 26 -5.82 -9.82 -1.40
C SER A 26 -5.28 -9.27 -2.72
N VAL A 27 -6.15 -9.14 -3.72
CA VAL A 27 -5.80 -8.54 -5.01
C VAL A 27 -6.20 -7.06 -5.00
N PRO A 28 -5.24 -6.12 -5.04
CA PRO A 28 -5.54 -4.70 -5.03
C PRO A 28 -6.02 -4.20 -6.39
N TYR A 29 -6.90 -3.22 -6.38
CA TYR A 29 -7.32 -2.49 -7.59
C TYR A 29 -6.28 -1.47 -8.06
N ASN A 30 -5.52 -0.87 -7.13
CA ASN A 30 -4.55 0.17 -7.45
C ASN A 30 -3.12 -0.36 -7.39
N SER A 31 -2.36 -0.17 -8.47
CA SER A 31 -0.89 -0.29 -8.42
C SER A 31 -0.30 0.77 -7.51
N GLY A 32 0.60 0.41 -6.59
CA GLY A 32 1.10 1.38 -5.63
C GLY A 32 2.07 0.87 -4.58
N ILE A 33 2.41 1.75 -3.65
CA ILE A 33 3.16 1.40 -2.43
C ILE A 33 2.15 1.06 -1.34
N TYR A 34 2.23 -0.16 -0.82
CA TYR A 34 1.44 -0.62 0.32
C TYR A 34 2.33 -0.73 1.55
N ARG A 35 1.79 -0.44 2.72
CA ARG A 35 2.43 -0.62 4.02
C ARG A 35 1.70 -1.66 4.85
N CYS A 36 2.42 -2.44 5.64
CA CYS A 36 1.79 -3.19 6.72
C CYS A 36 1.47 -2.21 7.87
N LYS A 37 0.21 -2.15 8.30
CA LYS A 37 -0.24 -1.26 9.38
C LYS A 37 0.47 -1.56 10.72
N ASN A 38 0.84 -2.82 10.95
CA ASN A 38 1.33 -3.31 12.23
C ASN A 38 2.87 -3.32 12.37
N CYS A 39 3.63 -3.45 11.28
CA CYS A 39 5.11 -3.39 11.33
C CYS A 39 5.68 -2.16 10.58
N GLY A 40 4.92 -1.55 9.68
CA GLY A 40 5.35 -0.38 8.91
C GLY A 40 6.24 -0.68 7.70
N GLU A 41 6.57 -1.95 7.43
CA GLU A 41 7.28 -2.34 6.21
C GLU A 41 6.41 -2.13 4.97
N GLU A 42 7.07 -1.86 3.85
CA GLU A 42 6.43 -1.41 2.62
C GLU A 42 6.81 -2.30 1.43
N ILE A 43 5.88 -2.40 0.49
CA ILE A 43 6.05 -3.13 -0.76
C ILE A 43 5.52 -2.29 -1.92
N ALA A 44 6.09 -2.48 -3.10
CA ALA A 44 5.46 -2.08 -4.34
C ALA A 44 4.59 -3.23 -4.84
N ALA A 45 3.31 -2.98 -5.09
CA ALA A 45 2.38 -3.97 -5.58
C ALA A 45 1.75 -3.49 -6.90
N PRO A 46 1.78 -4.31 -7.97
CA PRO A 46 1.01 -4.03 -9.18
C PRO A 46 -0.47 -4.38 -8.97
N GLU A 47 -1.34 -3.68 -9.70
CA GLU A 47 -2.75 -3.99 -9.84
C GLU A 47 -2.95 -5.42 -10.35
N GLY A 48 -3.99 -6.10 -9.84
CA GLY A 48 -4.35 -7.44 -10.30
C GLY A 48 -3.44 -8.56 -9.82
N VAL A 49 -2.36 -8.24 -9.07
CA VAL A 49 -1.45 -9.23 -8.49
C VAL A 49 -1.69 -9.34 -6.98
N PRO A 50 -1.86 -10.57 -6.43
CA PRO A 50 -2.05 -10.77 -5.00
C PRO A 50 -0.94 -10.13 -4.16
N LEU A 51 -1.33 -9.45 -3.08
CA LEU A 51 -0.40 -8.97 -2.06
C LEU A 51 0.29 -10.16 -1.39
N PRO A 52 1.54 -10.00 -0.90
CA PRO A 52 2.28 -11.08 -0.27
C PRO A 52 1.48 -11.72 0.87
N ALA A 53 1.29 -13.04 0.76
CA ALA A 53 0.62 -13.84 1.78
C ALA A 53 1.52 -14.07 3.01
N GLN A 54 2.83 -13.99 2.81
CA GLN A 54 3.82 -14.15 3.87
C GLN A 54 4.67 -12.89 3.95
N HIS A 55 4.82 -12.39 5.16
CA HIS A 55 5.63 -11.24 5.48
C HIS A 55 6.17 -11.43 6.90
N ARG A 56 7.48 -11.30 7.08
CA ARG A 56 8.13 -11.68 8.34
C ARG A 56 8.01 -10.55 9.34
N HIS A 57 7.13 -10.70 10.32
CA HIS A 57 7.08 -9.78 11.43
C HIS A 57 8.08 -10.18 12.52
N SER A 58 8.68 -9.15 13.14
CA SER A 58 9.34 -9.29 14.45
C SER A 58 8.32 -9.30 15.61
N ASN A 59 7.10 -8.78 15.37
CA ASN A 59 5.98 -8.81 16.28
C ASN A 59 4.97 -9.92 15.88
N SER A 60 4.24 -10.51 16.81
CA SER A 60 3.24 -11.56 16.48
C SER A 60 1.91 -10.97 15.96
N LEU A 61 1.93 -9.75 15.42
CA LEU A 61 0.72 -9.07 14.96
C LEU A 61 0.29 -9.58 13.57
N PRO A 62 -1.01 -9.48 13.21
CA PRO A 62 -1.49 -9.87 11.89
C PRO A 62 -0.88 -9.02 10.77
N ILE A 63 -0.73 -9.59 9.58
CA ILE A 63 -0.36 -8.83 8.38
C ILE A 63 -1.62 -8.11 7.88
N VAL A 64 -1.56 -6.78 7.81
CA VAL A 64 -2.67 -5.94 7.32
C VAL A 64 -2.07 -4.90 6.40
N TRP A 65 -2.36 -5.00 5.10
CA TRP A 65 -1.83 -4.08 4.10
C TRP A 65 -2.74 -2.86 3.94
N GLN A 66 -2.14 -1.69 3.73
CA GLN A 66 -2.84 -0.43 3.48
C GLN A 66 -2.11 0.36 2.39
N LEU A 67 -2.85 0.98 1.47
CA LEU A 67 -2.29 1.76 0.37
C LEU A 67 -1.74 3.11 0.88
N LEU A 68 -0.55 3.50 0.43
CA LEU A 68 0.06 4.82 0.72
C LEU A 68 0.13 5.74 -0.49
N VAL A 69 0.50 5.20 -1.65
CA VAL A 69 0.72 5.97 -2.87
C VAL A 69 0.27 5.14 -4.05
N TYR A 70 -0.53 5.70 -4.95
CA TYR A 70 -0.85 5.12 -6.24
C TYR A 70 -0.88 6.20 -7.32
N ALA A 71 -0.86 5.79 -8.59
CA ALA A 71 -1.09 6.70 -9.70
C ALA A 71 -2.58 7.09 -9.73
N ALA A 72 -2.90 8.29 -9.24
CA ALA A 72 -4.25 8.83 -9.36
C ALA A 72 -4.62 9.00 -10.84
N PRO A 73 -5.87 8.69 -11.24
CA PRO A 73 -6.39 9.08 -12.55
C PRO A 73 -6.17 10.58 -12.76
N ARG A 74 -5.70 10.96 -13.95
CA ARG A 74 -5.75 12.35 -14.39
C ARG A 74 -7.15 12.57 -14.96
N ASP A 75 -8.02 13.20 -14.19
CA ASP A 75 -9.20 13.87 -14.75
C ASP A 75 -8.77 15.04 -15.64
#